data_AF-A0A971MS35-F1
#
_entry.id   AF-A0A971MS35-F1
#
_cell.length_a   1.000
_cell.length_b   1.000
_cell.length_c   1.000
_cell.angle_alpha   90.00
_cell.angle_beta   90.00
_cell.angle_gamma   90.00
#
_symmetry.space_group_name_H-M   'P 1'
#
loop_
_entity.id
_entity.type
_entity.pdbx_description
1 polymer ?
#
loop_
_entity_poly.entity_id
_entity_poly.type
_entity_poly.pdbx_seq_one_letter_code
_entity_poly.pdbx_strand_id
1 'polypeptide(L)' 'MNNIKNSISFLLKDNIELIEGTSTHSFPIHTHQIFCIGIVTRGSLRFIINNLEYSLRENSIYLVPPGKSHSIYADNHHE' A
#
# COMPACT_ATOMS: atom_id res chain seq x y z
N MET A 1 -9.40 -22.13 9.48
CA MET A 1 -8.54 -20.98 9.21
C MET A 1 -8.31 -20.91 7.71
N ASN A 2 -8.88 -19.92 7.01
CA ASN A 2 -8.60 -19.74 5.59
C ASN A 2 -7.22 -19.12 5.46
N ASN A 3 -6.28 -19.84 4.85
CA ASN A 3 -4.99 -19.27 4.46
C ASN A 3 -5.26 -18.18 3.41
N ILE A 4 -5.20 -16.90 3.82
CA ILE A 4 -5.18 -15.80 2.86
C ILE A 4 -3.84 -15.92 2.13
N LYS A 5 -3.89 -16.42 0.90
CA LYS A 5 -2.71 -16.52 0.05
C LYS A 5 -2.43 -15.13 -0.53
N ASN A 6 -1.21 -14.64 -0.36
CA ASN A 6 -0.80 -13.38 -0.96
C ASN A 6 -1.03 -13.43 -2.47
N SER A 7 -1.68 -12.40 -3.00
CA SER A 7 -1.91 -12.20 -4.42
C SER A 7 -1.57 -10.76 -4.78
N ILE A 8 -0.82 -10.58 -5.86
CA ILE A 8 -0.52 -9.27 -6.42
C ILE A 8 -0.61 -9.40 -7.94
N SER A 9 -1.39 -8.53 -8.55
CA SER A 9 -1.57 -8.41 -9.99
C SER A 9 -1.09 -7.03 -10.44
N PHE A 10 -0.41 -7.00 -11.58
CA PHE A 10 0.11 -5.78 -12.19
C PHE A 10 -0.52 -5.64 -13.56
N LEU A 11 -1.11 -4.48 -13.85
CA LEU A 11 -1.63 -4.13 -15.15
C LEU A 11 -1.03 -2.79 -15.58
N LEU A 12 -0.24 -2.82 -16.65
CA LEU A 12 0.28 -1.61 -17.28
C LEU A 12 -0.64 -1.22 -18.45
N LYS A 13 -1.12 0.01 -18.45
CA LYS A 13 -1.82 0.62 -19.58
C LYS A 13 -1.28 2.03 -19.80
N ASP A 14 -0.69 2.24 -20.97
CA ASP A 14 -0.01 3.49 -21.34
C ASP A 14 1.04 3.87 -20.27
N ASN A 15 0.83 4.99 -19.57
CA ASN A 15 1.72 5.50 -18.52
C ASN A 15 1.17 5.26 -17.11
N ILE A 16 0.22 4.33 -16.95
CA ILE A 16 -0.41 4.01 -15.66
C ILE A 16 -0.19 2.53 -15.35
N GLU A 17 0.41 2.25 -14.21
CA GLU A 17 0.49 0.91 -13.63
C GLU A 17 -0.56 0.79 -12.52
N LEU A 18 -1.48 -0.18 -12.67
CA LEU A 18 -2.41 -0.57 -11.64
C LEU A 18 -1.86 -1.79 -10.91
N ILE A 19 -1.72 -1.67 -9.60
CA ILE A 19 -1.30 -2.74 -8.70
C ILE A 19 -2.49 -3.07 -7.81
N GLU A 20 -2.99 -4.29 -7.91
CA GLU A 20 -4.04 -4.81 -7.04
C GLU A 20 -3.49 -6.01 -6.29
N GLY A 21 -3.62 -6.01 -4.96
CA GLY A 21 -3.16 -7.16 -4.19
C GLY A 21 -3.82 -7.28 -2.83
N THR A 22 -3.90 -8.52 -2.37
CA THR A 22 -4.17 -8.87 -0.97
C THR A 22 -2.90 -9.48 -0.41
N SER A 23 -2.33 -8.86 0.61
CA SER A 23 -1.04 -9.30 1.14
C SER A 23 -0.89 -8.94 2.62
N THR A 24 -0.25 -9.83 3.37
CA THR A 24 0.30 -9.52 4.70
C THR A 24 1.75 -9.02 4.63
N HIS A 25 2.33 -8.94 3.42
CA HIS A 25 3.67 -8.38 3.23
C HIS A 25 3.69 -6.88 3.47
N SER A 26 4.80 -6.42 4.01
CA SER A 26 5.13 -5.01 4.15
C SER A 26 6.05 -4.58 3.01
N PHE A 27 5.85 -3.37 2.51
CA PHE A 27 6.74 -2.70 1.57
C PHE A 27 7.67 -1.77 2.38
N PRO A 28 8.97 -2.12 2.52
CA PRO A 28 9.91 -1.29 3.25
C PRO A 28 10.10 0.07 2.56
N ILE A 29 10.82 0.99 3.19
CA ILE A 29 10.99 2.35 2.69
C ILE A 29 11.51 2.38 1.25
N HIS A 30 10.81 3.09 0.37
CA HIS A 30 11.15 3.23 -1.03
C HIS A 30 10.62 4.54 -1.62
N THR A 31 11.05 4.87 -2.84
CA THR A 31 10.73 6.12 -3.53
C THR A 31 10.45 5.85 -5.01
N HIS A 32 9.55 6.63 -5.61
CA HIS A 32 9.24 6.58 -7.05
C HIS A 32 9.32 7.99 -7.66
N GLN A 33 9.55 8.08 -8.97
CA GLN A 33 9.57 9.36 -9.72
C GLN A 33 8.20 9.74 -10.32
N ILE A 34 7.17 8.97 -9.99
CA ILE A 34 5.78 9.17 -10.41
C ILE A 34 4.89 9.32 -9.18
N PHE A 35 3.67 9.80 -9.38
CA PHE A 35 2.65 9.75 -8.32
C PHE A 35 2.26 8.30 -8.03
N CYS A 36 2.08 7.98 -6.76
CA CYS A 36 1.44 6.74 -6.32
C CYS A 36 0.15 7.10 -5.58
N ILE A 37 -0.96 6.52 -6.02
CA ILE A 37 -2.26 6.63 -5.37
C ILE A 37 -2.62 5.23 -4.89
N GLY A 38 -2.93 5.09 -3.61
CA GLY A 38 -3.39 3.82 -3.06
C GLY A 38 -4.71 3.94 -2.33
N ILE A 39 -5.48 2.87 -2.39
CA ILE A 39 -6.77 2.73 -1.73
C ILE A 39 -6.71 1.45 -0.91
N VAL A 40 -7.01 1.54 0.38
CA VAL A 40 -7.15 0.36 1.22
C VAL A 40 -8.54 -0.24 0.97
N THR A 41 -8.61 -1.32 0.21
CA THR A 41 -9.88 -1.96 -0.15
C THR A 41 -10.43 -2.85 0.96
N ARG A 42 -9.58 -3.36 1.85
CA ARG A 42 -9.96 -4.15 3.03
C ARG A 42 -8.81 -4.21 4.04
N GLY A 43 -9.13 -4.29 5.34
CA GLY A 43 -8.15 -4.45 6.41
C GLY A 43 -7.55 -3.12 6.88
N SER A 44 -6.38 -3.20 7.51
CA SER A 44 -5.62 -2.04 7.97
C SER A 44 -4.14 -2.15 7.62
N LEU A 45 -3.51 -0.99 7.45
CA LEU A 45 -2.08 -0.89 7.24
C LEU A 45 -1.53 0.36 7.93
N ARG A 46 -0.24 0.29 8.27
CA ARG A 46 0.53 1.41 8.78
C ARG A 46 1.31 2.03 7.63
N PHE A 47 1.01 3.28 7.34
CA PHE A 47 1.61 4.04 6.25
C PHE A 47 2.52 5.13 6.83
N ILE A 48 3.75 5.21 6.33
CA ILE A 48 4.72 6.21 6.80
C ILE A 48 5.19 7.05 5.60
N ILE A 49 5.09 8.37 5.71
CA ILE A 49 5.57 9.33 4.72
C ILE A 49 6.02 10.61 5.41
N ASN A 50 7.14 11.21 4.99
CA ASN A 50 7.72 12.41 5.62
C ASN A 50 7.89 12.29 7.16
N ASN A 51 8.27 11.11 7.65
CA ASN A 51 8.41 10.79 9.08
C ASN A 51 7.10 10.90 9.89
N LEU A 52 5.95 11.02 9.22
CA LEU A 52 4.63 10.93 9.82
C LEU A 52 4.07 9.53 9.61
N GLU A 53 3.47 8.99 10.65
CA GLU A 53 2.84 7.66 10.64
C GLU A 53 1.32 7.82 10.66
N TYR A 54 0.64 7.04 9.81
CA TYR A 54 -0.80 7.00 9.66
C TYR A 54 -1.28 5.55 9.75
N SER A 55 -2.36 5.31 10.51
CA SER A 55 -3.12 4.05 10.45
C SER A 55 -4.22 4.21 9.41
N LEU A 56 -4.08 3.51 8.28
CA LEU A 56 -5.08 3.51 7.21
C LEU A 56 -5.95 2.26 7.33
N ARG A 57 -7.25 2.44 7.20
CA ARG A 57 -8.27 1.37 7.24
C ARG A 57 -9.03 1.32 5.92
N GLU A 58 -9.90 0.34 5.77
CA GLU A 58 -10.82 0.23 4.63
C GLU A 58 -11.41 1.59 4.20
N ASN A 59 -11.40 1.84 2.88
CA ASN A 59 -11.78 3.08 2.20
C ASN A 59 -10.85 4.30 2.41
N SER A 60 -9.74 4.14 3.12
CA SER A 60 -8.70 5.18 3.17
C SER A 60 -8.01 5.31 1.81
N ILE A 61 -7.77 6.55 1.40
CA ILE A 61 -7.04 6.89 0.18
C ILE A 61 -5.77 7.63 0.60
N TYR A 62 -4.63 7.28 0.00
CA TYR A 62 -3.37 8.01 0.19
C TYR A 62 -2.75 8.38 -1.16
N LEU A 63 -1.97 9.46 -1.13
CA LEU A 63 -1.23 9.98 -2.27
C LEU A 63 0.23 10.17 -1.87
N VAL A 64 1.14 9.65 -2.68
CA VAL A 64 2.58 9.88 -2.57
C VAL A 64 3.04 10.71 -3.77
N PRO A 65 3.50 11.95 -3.54
CA PRO A 65 4.10 12.75 -4.60
C PRO A 65 5.42 12.14 -5.12
N PRO A 66 5.82 12.44 -6.37
CA PRO A 66 7.13 12.08 -6.90
C PRO A 66 8.28 12.46 -5.95
N GLY A 67 9.24 11.55 -5.80
CA GLY A 67 10.44 11.76 -4.98
C GLY A 67 10.23 11.65 -3.47
N LYS A 68 9.01 11.37 -2.98
CA LYS A 68 8.75 11.17 -1.55
C LYS A 68 8.95 9.72 -1.15
N SER A 69 9.82 9.52 -0.17
CA SER A 69 10.02 8.21 0.45
C SER A 69 8.83 7.84 1.32
N HIS A 70 8.39 6.59 1.20
CA HIS A 70 7.28 6.06 1.99
C HIS A 70 7.45 4.57 2.26
N SER A 71 6.73 4.05 3.24
CA SER A 71 6.63 2.62 3.54
C SER A 71 5.21 2.24 3.94
N ILE A 72 4.87 0.97 3.75
CA ILE A 72 3.57 0.39 4.07
C ILE A 72 3.82 -0.91 4.82
N TYR A 73 3.22 -1.04 6.00
CA TYR A 73 3.26 -2.28 6.77
C TYR A 73 1.83 -2.80 6.93
N ALA A 74 1.60 -4.04 6.53
CA ALA A 74 0.33 -4.70 6.85
C ALA A 74 0.19 -4.77 8.37
N ASP A 75 -0.98 -4.35 8.86
CA ASP A 75 -1.27 -4.42 10.28
C ASP A 75 -1.82 -5.82 10.61
N ASN A 76 -0.98 -6.66 11.22
CA ASN A 76 -1.29 -8.06 11.50
C ASN A 76 -1.93 -8.26 12.88
N HIS A 77 -2.59 -7.24 13.44
CA HIS A 77 -3.36 -7.40 14.67
C HIS A 77 -4.52 -8.39 14.43
N HIS A 78 -4.26 -9.66 14.78
CA HIS A 78 -5.27 -10.68 14.99
C HIS A 78 -6.17 -10.24 16.15
N GLU A 79 -7.38 -9.78 15.85
CA GLU A 79 -8.51 -9.91 16.76
C GLU A 79 -9.14 -11.30 16.62
#